data_AF-A0A662DN87-F1
#
_entry.id   AF-A0A662DN87-F1
#
_cell.length_a   1.000
_cell.length_b   1.000
_cell.length_c   1.000
_cell.angle_alpha   90.00
_cell.angle_beta   90.00
_cell.angle_gamma   90.00
#
_symmetry.space_group_name_H-M   'P 1'
#
loop_
_entity.id
_entity.type
_entity.pdbx_description
1 polymer ?
#
loop_
_entity_poly.entity_id
_entity_poly.type
_entity_poly.pdbx_seq_one_letter_code
_entity_poly.pdbx_strand_id
1 'polypeptide(L)'
;MLGVVGAIALGAGTFSMTALPGTPAIQNLIPAQVIGTPATAAPVLGIVASLIMFSLGFWYLSWQSRVAVRNDEHFVPGPNDDMEKMSLVDPKLLPDWRLAFLPLVCVIGLIVSLKNINPIYGVTIALIAGTTLTNILFWKRISDPLKTLNEGISQSVMPLLNTAAIVGFGFVVNGVVSFKVFVDFALSLPLPPLASAACAVNIMAGITGSASGGLTIFMKTMGPKYMEMGIDPEVLHRICSVASGGLDSLPHSGAVITLLMVMGVTHKEGYKDLGVVTVLFPIVATIAIILLAMMGVR
;
A
#
# COMPACT_ATOMS: atom_id res chain seq x y z
N MET A 1 -18.63 15.03 -3.20
CA MET A 1 -18.21 13.70 -2.68
C MET A 1 -17.02 13.09 -3.45
N LEU A 2 -16.91 13.31 -4.78
CA LEU A 2 -15.95 12.63 -5.69
C LEU A 2 -14.47 12.68 -5.27
N GLY A 3 -13.95 13.82 -4.82
CA GLY A 3 -12.52 13.97 -4.50
C GLY A 3 -12.05 13.33 -3.19
N VAL A 4 -12.96 13.04 -2.25
CA VAL A 4 -12.59 12.55 -0.90
C VAL A 4 -12.08 11.11 -0.95
N VAL A 5 -12.73 10.28 -1.78
CA VAL A 5 -12.31 8.89 -2.00
C VAL A 5 -10.89 8.83 -2.55
N GLY A 6 -10.59 9.65 -3.57
CA GLY A 6 -9.25 9.77 -4.13
C GLY A 6 -8.23 10.29 -3.11
N ALA A 7 -8.59 11.25 -2.25
CA ALA A 7 -7.70 11.76 -1.21
C ALA A 7 -7.34 10.70 -0.14
N ILE A 8 -8.32 9.94 0.33
CA ILE A 8 -8.10 8.83 1.27
C ILE A 8 -7.23 7.77 0.60
N ALA A 9 -7.57 7.38 -0.63
CA ALA A 9 -6.85 6.36 -1.38
C ALA A 9 -5.40 6.78 -1.67
N LEU A 10 -5.14 8.04 -2.02
CA LEU A 10 -3.80 8.57 -2.21
C LEU A 10 -2.94 8.36 -0.95
N GLY A 11 -3.46 8.70 0.23
CA GLY A 11 -2.72 8.57 1.48
C GLY A 11 -2.55 7.13 1.96
N ALA A 12 -3.57 6.29 1.84
CA ALA A 12 -3.60 4.96 2.45
C ALA A 12 -3.20 3.81 1.50
N GLY A 13 -3.45 3.98 0.19
CA GLY A 13 -3.35 2.90 -0.80
C GLY A 13 -2.28 3.11 -1.87
N THR A 14 -1.38 4.10 -1.72
CA THR A 14 -0.37 4.40 -2.75
C THR A 14 1.05 4.45 -2.17
N PHE A 15 1.69 5.62 -2.12
CA PHE A 15 3.09 5.79 -1.78
C PHE A 15 3.46 5.26 -0.39
N SER A 16 2.56 5.38 0.58
CA SER A 16 2.75 4.86 1.94
C SER A 16 2.69 3.33 2.00
N MET A 17 1.90 2.71 1.12
CA MET A 17 1.69 1.28 1.03
C MET A 17 2.83 0.58 0.29
N THR A 18 3.25 1.10 -0.86
CA THR A 18 4.11 0.35 -1.80
C THR A 18 5.49 0.97 -2.05
N ALA A 19 5.64 2.28 -1.86
CA ALA A 19 6.86 2.98 -2.28
C ALA A 19 7.79 3.33 -1.12
N LEU A 20 7.24 3.82 -0.01
CA LEU A 20 8.04 4.46 1.02
C LEU A 20 8.87 3.41 1.80
N PRO A 21 10.21 3.54 1.83
CA PRO A 21 11.07 2.57 2.49
C PRO A 21 10.84 2.52 4.00
N GLY A 22 10.81 1.32 4.57
CA GLY A 22 10.68 1.16 6.02
C GLY A 22 9.30 1.43 6.58
N THR A 23 8.27 1.68 5.76
CA THR A 23 6.90 1.61 6.27
C THR A 23 6.60 0.18 6.72
N PRO A 24 5.78 -0.01 7.76
CA PRO A 24 5.37 -1.33 8.24
C PRO A 24 4.40 -2.03 7.27
N ALA A 25 4.32 -1.60 6.01
CA ALA A 25 3.45 -2.16 5.00
C ALA A 25 3.92 -3.57 4.61
N ILE A 26 2.96 -4.46 4.38
CA ILE A 26 3.24 -5.86 4.02
C ILE A 26 4.05 -5.96 2.72
N GLN A 27 3.94 -4.96 1.84
CA GLN A 27 4.68 -4.89 0.58
C GLN A 27 6.19 -4.71 0.77
N ASN A 28 6.64 -4.09 1.87
CA ASN A 28 8.06 -4.07 2.23
C ASN A 28 8.50 -5.38 2.91
N LEU A 29 7.57 -6.13 3.51
CA LEU A 29 7.89 -7.37 4.23
C LEU A 29 7.92 -8.60 3.33
N ILE A 30 7.07 -8.68 2.31
CA ILE A 30 7.00 -9.85 1.42
C ILE A 30 8.34 -10.10 0.71
N PRO A 31 8.98 -9.13 0.03
CA PRO A 31 10.26 -9.37 -0.61
C PRO A 31 11.37 -9.60 0.42
N ALA A 32 11.32 -8.92 1.56
CA ALA A 32 12.26 -9.13 2.66
C ALA A 32 12.30 -10.60 3.14
N GLN A 33 11.14 -11.25 3.21
CA GLN A 33 11.02 -12.66 3.60
C GLN A 33 11.51 -13.65 2.53
N VAL A 34 11.32 -13.31 1.24
CA VAL A 34 11.55 -14.26 0.15
C VAL A 34 12.95 -14.13 -0.45
N ILE A 35 13.45 -12.91 -0.64
CA ILE A 35 14.76 -12.65 -1.26
C ILE A 35 15.77 -12.04 -0.27
N GLY A 36 15.46 -12.01 1.03
CA GLY A 36 16.43 -11.71 2.09
C GLY A 36 16.87 -10.24 2.20
N THR A 37 16.05 -9.30 1.72
CA THR A 37 16.33 -7.87 1.74
C THR A 37 15.80 -7.18 3.02
N PRO A 38 16.32 -6.00 3.41
CA PRO A 38 15.72 -5.23 4.49
C PRO A 38 14.40 -4.56 4.07
N ALA A 39 13.52 -4.23 5.02
CA ALA A 39 12.27 -3.48 4.73
C ALA A 39 12.52 -2.06 4.18
N THR A 40 13.76 -1.56 4.32
CA THR A 40 14.23 -0.26 3.82
C THR A 40 14.94 -0.36 2.47
N ALA A 41 14.85 -1.50 1.78
CA ALA A 41 15.60 -1.78 0.54
C ALA A 41 15.45 -0.68 -0.53
N ALA A 42 16.57 -0.36 -1.20
CA ALA A 42 16.65 0.61 -2.28
C ALA A 42 15.94 1.93 -1.94
N PRO A 43 16.43 2.67 -0.92
CA PRO A 43 15.72 3.79 -0.34
C PRO A 43 15.57 4.96 -1.31
N VAL A 44 16.55 5.18 -2.19
CA VAL A 44 16.50 6.27 -3.19
C VAL A 44 15.36 6.02 -4.18
N LEU A 45 15.28 4.81 -4.73
CA LEU A 45 14.21 4.42 -5.65
C LEU A 45 12.83 4.54 -4.95
N GLY A 46 12.71 4.11 -3.70
CA GLY A 46 11.47 4.24 -2.94
C GLY A 46 11.05 5.68 -2.68
N ILE A 47 11.98 6.55 -2.27
CA ILE A 47 11.71 7.97 -2.06
C ILE A 47 11.28 8.63 -3.37
N VAL A 48 11.95 8.35 -4.48
CA VAL A 48 11.58 8.90 -5.79
C VAL A 48 10.18 8.44 -6.20
N ALA A 49 9.88 7.14 -6.10
CA ALA A 49 8.53 6.63 -6.37
C ALA A 49 7.48 7.32 -5.48
N SER A 50 7.75 7.45 -4.18
CA SER A 50 6.84 8.12 -3.25
C SER A 50 6.60 9.57 -3.63
N LEU A 51 7.65 10.31 -4.00
CA LEU A 51 7.53 11.70 -4.42
C LEU A 51 6.72 11.84 -5.72
N ILE A 52 6.91 10.95 -6.69
CA ILE A 52 6.15 10.95 -7.94
C ILE A 52 4.66 10.71 -7.65
N MET A 53 4.35 9.63 -6.92
CA MET A 53 2.98 9.26 -6.59
C MET A 53 2.28 10.36 -5.77
N PHE A 54 2.95 10.88 -4.74
CA PHE A 54 2.41 11.95 -3.90
C PHE A 54 2.22 13.24 -4.71
N SER A 55 3.21 13.68 -5.47
CA SER A 55 3.15 14.96 -6.18
C SER A 55 2.10 14.94 -7.29
N LEU A 56 2.05 13.87 -8.09
CA LEU A 56 1.03 13.72 -9.14
C LEU A 56 -0.37 13.56 -8.54
N GLY A 57 -0.52 12.76 -7.50
CA GLY A 57 -1.78 12.58 -6.79
C GLY A 57 -2.30 13.87 -6.17
N PHE A 58 -1.43 14.57 -5.43
CA PHE A 58 -1.77 15.84 -4.80
C PHE A 58 -2.12 16.90 -5.84
N TRP A 59 -1.34 16.99 -6.93
CA TRP A 59 -1.62 17.90 -8.04
C TRP A 59 -2.97 17.60 -8.69
N TYR A 60 -3.24 16.33 -9.05
CA TYR A 60 -4.48 15.91 -9.69
C TYR A 60 -5.70 16.19 -8.81
N LEU A 61 -5.65 15.81 -7.54
CA LEU A 61 -6.76 16.02 -6.61
C LEU A 61 -6.97 17.51 -6.29
N SER A 62 -5.89 18.29 -6.17
CA SER A 62 -5.97 19.74 -6.02
C SER A 62 -6.54 20.43 -7.25
N TRP A 63 -6.30 19.86 -8.43
CA TRP A 63 -6.90 20.32 -9.67
C TRP A 63 -8.38 19.94 -9.73
N GLN A 64 -8.75 18.70 -9.44
CA GLN A 64 -10.16 18.25 -9.36
C GLN A 64 -10.97 19.07 -8.36
N SER A 65 -10.40 19.37 -7.19
CA SER A 65 -11.04 20.23 -6.19
C SER A 65 -11.33 21.63 -6.75
N ARG A 66 -10.39 22.23 -7.49
CA ARG A 66 -10.61 23.53 -8.13
C ARG A 66 -11.64 23.48 -9.25
N VAL A 67 -11.73 22.38 -9.99
CA VAL A 67 -12.75 22.17 -11.02
C VAL A 67 -14.13 22.05 -10.36
N ALA A 68 -14.25 21.25 -9.30
CA ALA A 68 -15.48 21.08 -8.54
C ALA A 68 -16.01 22.42 -8.00
N VAL A 69 -15.14 23.25 -7.40
CA VAL A 69 -15.50 24.60 -6.93
C VAL A 69 -15.99 25.50 -8.07
N ARG A 70 -15.37 25.42 -9.26
CA ARG A 70 -15.83 26.20 -10.43
C ARG A 70 -17.17 25.73 -10.99
N ASN A 71 -17.51 24.45 -10.77
CA ASN A 71 -18.78 23.86 -11.15
C ASN A 71 -19.88 24.02 -10.08
N ASP A 72 -19.61 24.77 -9.01
CA ASP A 72 -20.52 24.93 -7.85
C ASP A 72 -20.84 23.61 -7.13
N GLU A 73 -19.96 22.62 -7.24
CA GLU A 73 -20.07 21.36 -6.52
C GLU A 73 -19.74 21.56 -5.04
N HIS A 74 -20.58 20.98 -4.17
CA HIS A 74 -20.43 21.04 -2.73
C HIS A 74 -20.38 19.63 -2.10
N PHE A 75 -19.95 19.57 -0.84
CA PHE A 75 -20.02 18.34 -0.08
C PHE A 75 -21.49 17.97 0.16
N VAL A 76 -21.84 16.74 -0.22
CA VAL A 76 -23.14 16.14 0.08
C VAL A 76 -22.85 15.05 1.09
N PRO A 77 -23.44 15.10 2.30
CA PRO A 77 -23.27 14.05 3.29
C PRO A 77 -23.83 12.71 2.78
N GLY A 78 -23.07 11.65 2.97
CA GLY A 78 -23.49 10.28 2.73
C GLY A 78 -24.39 9.76 3.86
N PRO A 79 -25.05 8.61 3.65
CA PRO A 79 -25.97 8.01 4.63
C PRO A 79 -25.29 7.61 5.95
N ASN A 80 -23.97 7.46 5.94
CA ASN A 80 -23.16 7.08 7.11
C ASN A 80 -22.45 8.28 7.77
N ASP A 81 -22.63 9.50 7.25
CA ASP A 81 -21.94 10.68 7.77
C ASP A 81 -22.63 11.21 9.03
N ASP A 82 -21.87 11.33 10.11
CA ASP A 82 -22.31 11.91 11.37
C ASP A 82 -22.09 13.43 11.33
N MET A 83 -23.16 14.16 11.01
CA MET A 83 -23.14 15.62 10.85
C MET A 83 -22.77 16.37 12.14
N GLU A 84 -23.08 15.80 13.31
CA GLU A 84 -22.71 16.41 14.59
C GLU A 84 -21.20 16.33 14.81
N LYS A 85 -20.57 15.21 14.44
CA LYS A 85 -19.10 15.03 14.50
C LYS A 85 -18.34 15.71 13.37
N MET A 86 -18.96 15.95 12.21
CA MET A 86 -18.36 16.68 11.09
C MET A 86 -18.32 18.20 11.29
N SER A 87 -19.23 18.74 12.10
CA SER A 87 -19.06 20.10 12.62
C SER A 87 -17.77 20.09 13.44
N LEU A 88 -16.82 20.99 13.16
CA LEU A 88 -15.57 21.09 13.89
C LEU A 88 -15.88 21.49 15.35
N VAL A 89 -16.29 20.52 16.17
CA VAL A 89 -16.54 20.70 17.59
C VAL A 89 -15.24 21.21 18.20
N ASP A 90 -15.35 22.28 19.01
CA ASP A 90 -14.27 23.02 19.68
C ASP A 90 -12.88 22.41 19.48
N PRO A 91 -11.94 23.04 18.73
CA PRO A 91 -10.59 22.52 18.49
C PRO A 91 -9.84 22.08 19.75
N LYS A 92 -10.22 22.58 20.93
CA LYS A 92 -9.69 22.14 22.23
C LYS A 92 -10.02 20.69 22.59
N LEU A 93 -11.06 20.11 22.00
CA LEU A 93 -11.45 18.71 22.16
C LEU A 93 -10.65 17.77 21.27
N LEU A 94 -9.88 18.28 20.30
CA LEU A 94 -9.01 17.44 19.47
C LEU A 94 -7.72 17.06 20.22
N PRO A 95 -7.12 15.88 19.93
CA PRO A 95 -5.80 15.56 20.45
C PRO A 95 -4.74 16.53 19.91
N ASP A 96 -3.73 16.86 20.72
CA ASP A 96 -2.59 17.65 20.25
C ASP A 96 -1.89 16.91 19.11
N TRP A 97 -1.77 17.57 17.96
CA TRP A 97 -1.17 17.00 16.75
C TRP A 97 0.27 16.52 16.99
N ARG A 98 1.00 17.15 17.91
CA ARG A 98 2.37 16.75 18.29
C ARG A 98 2.36 15.40 18.99
N LEU A 99 1.42 15.20 19.92
CA LEU A 99 1.25 13.92 20.61
C LEU A 99 0.76 12.83 19.66
N ALA A 100 -0.11 13.17 18.69
CA ALA A 100 -0.57 12.24 17.67
C ALA A 100 0.56 11.75 16.74
N PHE A 101 1.62 12.54 16.59
CA PHE A 101 2.78 12.18 15.77
C PHE A 101 3.77 11.22 16.48
N LEU A 102 3.79 11.20 17.82
CA LEU A 102 4.75 10.41 18.58
C LEU A 102 4.69 8.89 18.28
N PRO A 103 3.51 8.24 18.21
CA PRO A 103 3.42 6.83 17.83
C PRO A 103 4.02 6.55 16.45
N LEU A 104 3.80 7.42 15.47
CA LEU A 104 4.34 7.27 14.12
C LEU A 104 5.87 7.35 14.11
N VAL A 105 6.43 8.36 14.80
CA VAL A 105 7.88 8.52 14.96
C VAL A 105 8.49 7.32 15.69
N CYS A 106 7.80 6.80 16.71
CA CYS A 106 8.22 5.60 17.44
C CYS A 106 8.31 4.38 16.52
N VAL A 107 7.26 4.12 15.72
CA VAL A 107 7.24 2.99 14.77
C VAL A 107 8.39 3.10 13.78
N ILE A 108 8.54 4.25 13.11
CA ILE A 108 9.59 4.45 12.10
C ILE A 108 10.98 4.36 12.74
N GLY A 109 11.19 5.02 13.89
CA GLY A 109 12.44 5.01 14.61
C GLY A 109 12.87 3.60 15.04
N LEU A 110 11.92 2.79 15.51
CA LEU A 110 12.17 1.39 15.86
C LEU A 110 12.47 0.53 14.63
N ILE A 111 11.75 0.69 13.52
CA ILE A 111 12.04 -0.07 12.28
C ILE A 111 13.46 0.20 11.79
N VAL A 112 13.90 1.47 11.79
CA VAL A 112 15.26 1.85 11.38
C VAL A 112 16.30 1.32 12.37
N SER A 113 16.03 1.40 13.67
CA SER A 113 16.95 0.95 14.73
C SER A 113 17.10 -0.57 14.76
N LEU A 114 16.04 -1.31 14.44
CA LEU A 114 15.97 -2.77 14.46
C LEU A 114 16.28 -3.41 13.09
N LYS A 115 16.91 -2.67 12.16
CA LYS A 115 17.24 -3.18 10.82
C LYS A 115 18.12 -4.44 10.78
N ASN A 116 18.84 -4.73 11.87
CA ASN A 116 19.76 -5.86 11.98
C ASN A 116 19.10 -7.17 12.45
N ILE A 117 17.85 -7.11 12.94
CA ILE A 117 17.08 -8.31 13.29
C ILE A 117 16.17 -8.71 12.13
N ASN A 118 15.54 -9.88 12.23
CA ASN A 118 14.58 -10.31 11.23
C ASN A 118 13.51 -9.21 11.00
N PRO A 119 13.27 -8.78 9.74
CA PRO A 119 12.33 -7.69 9.44
C PRO A 119 10.93 -7.89 10.01
N ILE A 120 10.46 -9.14 10.13
CA ILE A 120 9.17 -9.46 10.74
C ILE A 120 9.14 -9.07 12.21
N TYR A 121 10.17 -9.46 12.97
CA TYR A 121 10.26 -9.12 14.39
C TYR A 121 10.47 -7.62 14.58
N GLY A 122 11.31 -6.99 13.75
CA GLY A 122 11.52 -5.54 13.78
C GLY A 122 10.21 -4.75 13.61
N VAL A 123 9.43 -5.08 12.57
CA VAL A 123 8.13 -4.42 12.33
C VAL A 123 7.10 -4.78 13.39
N THR A 124 7.03 -6.04 13.84
CA THR A 124 6.07 -6.46 14.89
C THR A 124 6.32 -5.70 16.20
N ILE A 125 7.58 -5.62 16.65
CA ILE A 125 7.96 -4.87 17.86
C ILE A 125 7.62 -3.39 17.70
N ALA A 126 7.94 -2.80 16.55
CA ALA A 126 7.65 -1.41 16.27
C ALA A 126 6.14 -1.10 16.31
N LEU A 127 5.30 -1.96 15.71
CA LEU A 127 3.85 -1.81 15.70
C LEU A 127 3.24 -1.99 17.10
N ILE A 128 3.73 -2.95 17.89
CA ILE A 128 3.30 -3.13 19.28
C ILE A 128 3.64 -1.88 20.09
N ALA A 129 4.89 -1.41 20.02
CA ALA A 129 5.34 -0.22 20.74
C ALA A 129 4.54 1.03 20.36
N GLY A 130 4.31 1.25 19.06
CA GLY A 130 3.49 2.36 18.57
C GLY A 130 2.04 2.27 19.06
N THR A 131 1.42 1.10 18.98
CA THR A 131 0.04 0.88 19.44
C THR A 131 -0.08 1.07 20.96
N THR A 132 0.87 0.54 21.74
CA THR A 132 0.92 0.75 23.19
C THR A 132 1.10 2.23 23.53
N LEU A 133 1.99 2.94 22.83
CA LEU A 133 2.20 4.37 23.05
C LEU A 133 0.94 5.19 22.74
N THR A 134 0.24 4.89 21.65
CA THR A 134 -1.06 5.51 21.33
C THR A 134 -2.07 5.31 22.45
N ASN A 135 -2.19 4.08 22.96
CA ASN A 135 -3.10 3.78 24.06
C ASN A 135 -2.72 4.54 25.34
N ILE A 136 -1.43 4.68 25.67
CA ILE A 136 -0.97 5.43 26.83
C ILE A 136 -1.28 6.93 26.69
N LEU A 137 -0.95 7.52 25.54
CA LEU A 137 -1.12 8.96 25.30
C LEU A 137 -2.59 9.38 25.27
N PHE A 138 -3.48 8.51 24.76
CA PHE A 138 -4.88 8.83 24.54
C PHE A 138 -5.85 8.01 25.39
N TRP A 139 -5.38 7.32 26.44
CA TRP A 139 -6.20 6.45 27.29
C TRP A 139 -7.48 7.13 27.79
N LYS A 140 -7.39 8.38 28.23
CA LYS A 140 -8.51 9.16 28.76
C LYS A 140 -9.54 9.57 27.70
N ARG A 141 -9.21 9.43 26.42
CA ARG A 141 -10.07 9.77 25.28
C ARG A 141 -10.76 8.54 24.69
N ILE A 142 -10.38 7.33 25.12
CA ILE A 142 -11.04 6.09 24.73
C ILE A 142 -12.25 5.91 25.64
N SER A 143 -13.45 5.99 25.07
CA SER A 143 -14.71 5.90 25.82
C SER A 143 -14.93 4.53 26.45
N ASP A 144 -14.60 3.46 25.74
CA ASP A 144 -14.69 2.08 26.20
C ASP A 144 -13.47 1.26 25.75
N PRO A 145 -12.39 1.22 26.56
CA PRO A 145 -11.15 0.55 26.18
C PRO A 145 -11.31 -0.95 25.89
N LEU A 146 -12.20 -1.63 26.61
CA LEU A 146 -12.39 -3.07 26.44
C LEU A 146 -13.12 -3.36 25.13
N LYS A 147 -14.16 -2.57 24.82
CA LYS A 147 -14.87 -2.67 23.54
C LYS A 147 -13.95 -2.33 22.37
N THR A 148 -13.19 -1.24 22.45
CA THR A 148 -12.22 -0.87 21.39
C THR A 148 -11.19 -1.97 21.16
N LEU A 149 -10.67 -2.59 22.22
CA LEU A 149 -9.73 -3.71 22.10
C LEU A 149 -10.38 -4.93 21.43
N ASN A 150 -11.61 -5.30 21.84
CA ASN A 150 -12.35 -6.41 21.24
C ASN A 150 -12.64 -6.17 19.75
N GLU A 151 -13.09 -4.97 19.39
CA GLU A 151 -13.33 -4.58 18.00
C GLU A 151 -12.04 -4.67 17.18
N GLY A 152 -10.91 -4.18 17.71
CA GLY A 152 -9.61 -4.27 17.05
C GLY A 152 -9.17 -5.73 16.79
N ILE A 153 -9.34 -6.60 17.79
CA ILE A 153 -9.05 -8.04 17.63
C ILE A 153 -9.96 -8.65 16.57
N SER A 154 -11.27 -8.42 16.63
CA SER A 154 -12.21 -8.95 15.65
C SER A 154 -11.94 -8.46 14.22
N GLN A 155 -11.60 -7.18 14.05
CA GLN A 155 -11.26 -6.59 12.75
C GLN A 155 -9.96 -7.14 12.16
N SER A 156 -9.03 -7.63 12.98
CA SER A 156 -7.75 -8.20 12.53
C SER A 156 -7.86 -9.59 11.90
N VAL A 157 -8.94 -10.33 12.20
CA VAL A 157 -9.10 -11.74 11.77
C VAL A 157 -9.21 -11.87 10.25
N MET A 158 -10.03 -11.03 9.62
CA MET A 158 -10.25 -11.11 8.16
C MET A 158 -8.98 -10.81 7.34
N PRO A 159 -8.23 -9.72 7.62
CA PRO A 159 -6.93 -9.49 6.99
C PRO A 159 -5.94 -10.65 7.15
N LEU A 160 -5.90 -11.27 8.34
CA LEU A 160 -5.01 -12.40 8.62
C LEU A 160 -5.40 -13.64 7.80
N LEU A 161 -6.69 -13.98 7.75
CA LEU A 161 -7.20 -15.10 6.94
C LEU A 161 -6.95 -14.89 5.44
N ASN A 162 -7.20 -13.68 4.92
CA ASN A 162 -6.94 -13.35 3.52
C ASN A 162 -5.46 -13.52 3.16
N THR A 163 -4.57 -13.04 4.04
CA THR A 163 -3.12 -13.19 3.85
C THR A 163 -2.70 -14.66 3.85
N ALA A 164 -3.22 -15.46 4.79
CA ALA A 164 -2.94 -16.90 4.85
C ALA A 164 -3.47 -17.64 3.62
N ALA A 165 -4.67 -17.31 3.15
CA ALA A 165 -5.28 -17.91 1.96
C ALA A 165 -4.47 -17.61 0.68
N ILE A 166 -4.01 -16.36 0.52
CA ILE A 166 -3.13 -15.94 -0.58
C ILE A 166 -1.81 -16.73 -0.56
N VAL A 167 -1.22 -16.88 0.62
CA VAL A 167 0.01 -17.67 0.78
C VAL A 167 -0.22 -19.12 0.39
N GLY A 168 -1.34 -19.72 0.82
CA GLY A 168 -1.74 -21.07 0.42
C GLY A 168 -1.97 -21.21 -1.08
N PHE A 169 -2.67 -20.25 -1.69
CA PHE A 169 -2.89 -20.18 -3.13
C PHE A 169 -1.56 -20.15 -3.89
N GLY A 170 -0.59 -19.35 -3.45
CA GLY A 170 0.75 -19.29 -4.04
C GLY A 170 1.46 -20.65 -4.08
N PHE A 171 1.30 -21.48 -3.05
CA PHE A 171 1.86 -22.83 -3.04
C PHE A 171 1.14 -23.78 -4.00
N VAL A 172 -0.19 -23.73 -4.04
CA VAL A 172 -0.99 -24.57 -4.94
C VAL A 172 -0.75 -24.21 -6.41
N VAL A 173 -0.74 -22.91 -6.73
CA VAL A 173 -0.59 -22.43 -8.10
C VAL A 173 0.81 -22.71 -8.67
N ASN A 174 1.85 -22.73 -7.82
CA ASN A 174 3.19 -23.10 -8.25
C ASN A 174 3.28 -24.57 -8.73
N GLY A 175 2.38 -25.44 -8.26
CA GLY A 175 2.34 -26.85 -8.65
C GLY A 175 1.56 -27.15 -9.92
N VAL A 176 0.77 -26.19 -10.46
CA VAL A 176 -0.05 -26.45 -11.65
C VAL A 176 0.70 -26.16 -12.95
N VAL A 177 0.53 -27.05 -13.93
CA VAL A 177 1.21 -26.95 -15.24
C VAL A 177 0.88 -25.64 -15.96
N SER A 178 -0.37 -25.17 -15.88
CA SER A 178 -0.81 -23.93 -16.52
C SER A 178 -0.10 -22.69 -15.98
N PHE A 179 0.37 -22.72 -14.74
CA PHE A 179 1.11 -21.59 -14.17
C PHE A 179 2.50 -21.45 -14.78
N LYS A 180 3.12 -22.57 -15.21
CA LYS A 180 4.38 -22.53 -15.95
C LYS A 180 4.27 -21.72 -17.25
N VAL A 181 3.13 -21.80 -17.94
CA VAL A 181 2.86 -20.97 -19.13
C VAL A 181 2.94 -19.48 -18.80
N PHE A 182 2.43 -19.07 -17.64
CA PHE A 182 2.54 -17.68 -17.19
C PHE A 182 3.98 -17.28 -16.87
N VAL A 183 4.73 -18.15 -16.21
CA VAL A 183 6.14 -17.89 -15.90
C VAL A 183 6.97 -17.77 -17.18
N ASP A 184 6.74 -18.67 -18.14
CA ASP A 184 7.42 -18.66 -19.44
C ASP A 184 7.03 -17.41 -20.24
N PHE A 185 5.74 -17.00 -20.20
CA PHE A 185 5.29 -15.73 -20.75
C PHE A 185 6.07 -14.55 -20.14
N ALA A 186 6.13 -14.44 -18.82
CA ALA A 186 6.83 -13.36 -18.15
C ALA A 186 8.33 -13.35 -18.51
N LEU A 187 9.02 -14.49 -18.47
CA LEU A 187 10.45 -14.58 -18.77
C LEU A 187 10.79 -14.39 -20.25
N SER A 188 9.83 -14.60 -21.16
CA SER A 188 10.02 -14.45 -22.61
C SER A 188 9.65 -13.07 -23.15
N LEU A 189 9.12 -12.17 -22.31
CA LEU A 189 8.88 -10.79 -22.72
C LEU A 189 10.19 -10.15 -23.18
N PRO A 190 10.23 -9.47 -24.35
CA PRO A 190 11.40 -8.77 -24.87
C PRO A 190 11.63 -7.44 -24.12
N LEU A 191 11.61 -7.51 -22.79
CA LEU A 191 11.75 -6.39 -21.87
C LEU A 191 13.01 -6.58 -21.01
N PRO A 192 13.64 -5.49 -20.53
CA PRO A 192 14.65 -5.60 -19.50
C PRO A 192 14.13 -6.38 -18.28
N PRO A 193 14.98 -7.17 -17.58
CA PRO A 193 14.52 -8.05 -16.50
C PRO A 193 13.69 -7.34 -15.41
N LEU A 194 14.06 -6.11 -15.04
CA LEU A 194 13.31 -5.27 -14.09
C LEU A 194 11.91 -4.89 -14.59
N ALA A 195 11.81 -4.54 -15.87
CA ALA A 195 10.53 -4.20 -16.49
C ALA A 195 9.64 -5.44 -16.64
N SER A 196 10.23 -6.58 -16.96
CA SER A 196 9.49 -7.85 -17.01
C SER A 196 8.97 -8.27 -15.63
N ALA A 197 9.81 -8.18 -14.59
CA ALA A 197 9.39 -8.43 -13.21
C ALA A 197 8.24 -7.50 -12.78
N ALA A 198 8.35 -6.20 -13.05
CA ALA A 198 7.31 -5.23 -12.73
C ALA A 198 6.00 -5.49 -13.48
N CYS A 199 6.08 -5.90 -14.74
CA CYS A 199 4.92 -6.28 -15.54
C CYS A 199 4.23 -7.52 -14.96
N ALA A 200 5.00 -8.57 -14.64
CA ALA A 200 4.50 -9.80 -14.05
C ALA A 200 3.82 -9.55 -12.69
N VAL A 201 4.43 -8.73 -11.82
CA VAL A 201 3.83 -8.33 -10.54
C VAL A 201 2.52 -7.57 -10.74
N ASN A 202 2.48 -6.60 -11.66
CA ASN A 202 1.25 -5.85 -11.95
C ASN A 202 0.14 -6.78 -12.45
N ILE A 203 0.42 -7.67 -13.40
CA ILE A 203 -0.58 -8.61 -13.91
C ILE A 203 -1.10 -9.50 -12.77
N MET A 204 -0.22 -10.00 -11.91
CA MET A 204 -0.62 -10.80 -10.75
C MET A 204 -1.45 -10.01 -9.74
N ALA A 205 -1.07 -8.76 -9.46
CA ALA A 205 -1.84 -7.87 -8.60
C ALA A 205 -3.22 -7.56 -9.19
N GLY A 206 -3.32 -7.39 -10.50
CA GLY A 206 -4.58 -7.19 -11.22
C GLY A 206 -5.48 -8.41 -11.23
N ILE A 207 -4.95 -9.61 -11.51
CA ILE A 207 -5.72 -10.86 -11.46
C ILE A 207 -6.28 -11.10 -10.06
N THR A 208 -5.45 -10.86 -9.02
CA THR A 208 -5.86 -11.07 -7.63
C THR A 208 -6.69 -9.92 -7.06
N GLY A 209 -6.68 -8.73 -7.68
CA GLY A 209 -7.26 -7.52 -7.10
C GLY A 209 -6.61 -7.12 -5.76
N SER A 210 -5.33 -7.44 -5.57
CA SER A 210 -4.61 -7.23 -4.31
C SER A 210 -3.11 -7.07 -4.50
N ALA A 211 -2.54 -5.95 -4.03
CA ALA A 211 -1.10 -5.70 -4.11
C ALA A 211 -0.30 -6.75 -3.34
N SER A 212 -0.68 -7.01 -2.09
CA SER A 212 -0.04 -8.03 -1.26
C SER A 212 -0.23 -9.43 -1.83
N GLY A 213 -1.39 -9.71 -2.42
CA GLY A 213 -1.70 -10.94 -3.14
C GLY A 213 -0.75 -11.21 -4.30
N GLY A 214 -0.76 -10.30 -5.28
CA GLY A 214 0.06 -10.41 -6.47
C GLY A 214 1.55 -10.44 -6.18
N LEU A 215 2.02 -9.59 -5.25
CA LEU A 215 3.41 -9.56 -4.84
C LEU A 215 3.85 -10.86 -4.16
N THR A 216 3.01 -11.44 -3.30
CA THR A 216 3.30 -12.72 -2.63
C THR A 216 3.44 -13.85 -3.63
N ILE A 217 2.49 -13.96 -4.57
CA ILE A 217 2.52 -14.99 -5.60
C ILE A 217 3.77 -14.82 -6.46
N PHE A 218 4.05 -13.61 -6.95
CA PHE A 218 5.24 -13.34 -7.74
C PHE A 218 6.52 -13.69 -6.99
N MET A 219 6.69 -13.20 -5.76
CA MET A 219 7.93 -13.40 -5.00
C MET A 219 8.17 -14.88 -4.76
N LYS A 220 7.15 -15.66 -4.38
CA LYS A 220 7.31 -17.09 -4.10
C LYS A 220 7.56 -17.96 -5.33
N THR A 221 7.14 -17.51 -6.51
CA THR A 221 7.14 -18.35 -7.71
C THR A 221 8.16 -17.94 -8.77
N MET A 222 8.39 -16.63 -8.90
CA MET A 222 9.22 -16.02 -9.93
C MET A 222 10.36 -15.18 -9.36
N GLY A 223 10.22 -14.63 -8.15
CA GLY A 223 11.25 -13.81 -7.48
C GLY A 223 12.66 -14.41 -7.56
N PRO A 224 12.88 -15.66 -7.09
CA PRO A 224 14.18 -16.34 -7.20
C PRO A 224 14.71 -16.46 -8.63
N LYS A 225 13.85 -16.68 -9.62
CA LYS A 225 14.27 -16.78 -11.04
C LYS A 225 14.82 -15.45 -11.55
N TYR A 226 14.21 -14.33 -11.14
CA TYR A 226 14.74 -13.00 -11.46
C TYR A 226 16.02 -12.66 -10.69
N MET A 227 16.20 -13.20 -9.48
CA MET A 227 17.46 -13.11 -8.74
C MET A 227 18.61 -13.82 -9.47
N GLU A 228 18.34 -14.99 -10.06
CA GLU A 228 19.31 -15.76 -10.86
C GLU A 228 19.77 -15.00 -12.12
N MET A 229 19.00 -14.01 -12.59
CA MET A 229 19.37 -13.13 -13.71
C MET A 229 20.39 -12.05 -13.31
N GLY A 230 20.88 -12.04 -12.06
CA GLY A 230 21.90 -11.10 -11.57
C GLY A 230 21.36 -9.71 -11.18
N ILE A 231 20.05 -9.59 -10.97
CA ILE A 231 19.42 -8.34 -10.51
C ILE A 231 19.81 -8.09 -9.05
N ASP A 232 20.13 -6.84 -8.72
CA ASP A 232 20.36 -6.43 -7.32
C ASP A 232 19.09 -6.72 -6.47
N PRO A 233 19.20 -7.47 -5.36
CA PRO A 233 18.04 -7.88 -4.58
C PRO A 233 17.22 -6.70 -4.06
N GLU A 234 17.87 -5.61 -3.64
CA GLU A 234 17.19 -4.44 -3.09
C GLU A 234 16.44 -3.67 -4.18
N VAL A 235 17.03 -3.58 -5.37
CA VAL A 235 16.37 -3.00 -6.54
C VAL A 235 15.14 -3.82 -6.94
N LEU A 236 15.27 -5.15 -7.00
CA LEU A 236 14.15 -6.04 -7.29
C LEU A 236 13.04 -5.90 -6.24
N HIS A 237 13.41 -5.87 -4.95
CA HIS A 237 12.47 -5.62 -3.85
C HIS A 237 11.66 -4.36 -4.13
N ARG A 238 12.34 -3.22 -4.34
CA ARG A 238 11.66 -1.94 -4.43
C ARG A 238 10.78 -1.84 -5.66
N ILE A 239 11.28 -2.28 -6.81
CA ILE A 239 10.52 -2.25 -8.06
C ILE A 239 9.28 -3.13 -7.97
N CYS A 240 9.40 -4.36 -7.47
CA CYS A 240 8.26 -5.24 -7.30
C CYS A 240 7.27 -4.73 -6.25
N SER A 241 7.76 -4.16 -5.13
CA SER A 241 6.89 -3.55 -4.11
C SER A 241 6.05 -2.42 -4.71
N VAL A 242 6.67 -1.46 -5.40
CA VAL A 242 5.97 -0.33 -6.05
C VAL A 242 5.04 -0.83 -7.16
N ALA A 243 5.51 -1.76 -8.00
CA ALA A 243 4.73 -2.34 -9.09
C ALA A 243 3.48 -3.08 -8.60
N SER A 244 3.49 -3.62 -7.38
CA SER A 244 2.32 -4.32 -6.82
C SER A 244 1.12 -3.40 -6.60
N GLY A 245 1.33 -2.09 -6.43
CA GLY A 245 0.27 -1.11 -6.24
C GLY A 245 -0.25 -0.47 -7.53
N GLY A 246 0.06 -1.03 -8.71
CA GLY A 246 -0.47 -0.52 -9.98
C GLY A 246 -1.85 -1.11 -10.27
N LEU A 247 -1.90 -2.33 -10.81
CA LEU A 247 -3.18 -2.94 -11.20
C LEU A 247 -3.97 -3.56 -10.02
N ASP A 248 -3.54 -3.44 -8.77
CA ASP A 248 -4.26 -4.01 -7.62
C ASP A 248 -5.61 -3.36 -7.35
N SER A 249 -5.75 -2.10 -7.73
CA SER A 249 -6.90 -1.25 -7.45
C SER A 249 -7.87 -1.15 -8.63
N LEU A 250 -7.93 -2.18 -9.48
CA LEU A 250 -8.93 -2.32 -10.55
C LEU A 250 -10.37 -2.45 -9.98
N PRO A 251 -11.44 -2.27 -10.78
CA PRO A 251 -12.81 -2.14 -10.24
C PRO A 251 -13.33 -3.33 -9.44
N HIS A 252 -12.79 -4.53 -9.68
CA HIS A 252 -13.13 -5.77 -8.97
C HIS A 252 -12.34 -5.95 -7.66
N SER A 253 -11.39 -5.05 -7.35
CA SER A 253 -10.59 -5.09 -6.13
C SER A 253 -11.48 -4.97 -4.88
N GLY A 254 -11.34 -5.91 -3.96
CA GLY A 254 -12.12 -5.92 -2.71
C GLY A 254 -11.89 -4.68 -1.85
N ALA A 255 -10.66 -4.13 -1.85
CA ALA A 255 -10.34 -2.91 -1.12
C ALA A 255 -11.05 -1.68 -1.72
N VAL A 256 -11.13 -1.60 -3.05
CA VAL A 256 -11.86 -0.54 -3.76
C VAL A 256 -13.35 -0.64 -3.47
N ILE A 257 -13.94 -1.84 -3.57
CA ILE A 257 -15.36 -2.07 -3.27
C ILE A 257 -15.67 -1.67 -1.82
N THR A 258 -14.82 -2.07 -0.87
CA THR A 258 -14.99 -1.73 0.55
C THR A 258 -14.90 -0.23 0.78
N LEU A 259 -13.90 0.44 0.20
CA LEU A 259 -13.74 1.88 0.35
C LEU A 259 -14.95 2.64 -0.21
N LEU A 260 -15.43 2.28 -1.40
CA LEU A 260 -16.61 2.90 -2.00
C LEU A 260 -17.87 2.66 -1.15
N MET A 261 -18.05 1.43 -0.63
CA MET A 261 -19.15 1.07 0.26
C MET A 261 -19.14 1.89 1.56
N VAL A 262 -17.98 1.99 2.22
CA VAL A 262 -17.83 2.76 3.46
C VAL A 262 -18.12 4.24 3.21
N MET A 263 -17.64 4.77 2.09
CA MET A 263 -17.86 6.16 1.67
C MET A 263 -19.27 6.42 1.11
N GLY A 264 -20.12 5.40 0.99
CA GLY A 264 -21.49 5.54 0.50
C GLY A 264 -21.61 5.98 -0.96
N VAL A 265 -20.60 5.70 -1.80
CA VAL A 265 -20.59 6.04 -3.23
C VAL A 265 -20.60 4.81 -4.12
N THR A 266 -21.15 4.95 -5.32
CA THR A 266 -21.05 3.93 -6.36
C THR A 266 -19.71 4.01 -7.09
N HIS A 267 -19.32 2.93 -7.78
CA HIS A 267 -18.14 2.95 -8.67
C HIS A 267 -18.20 4.07 -9.70
N LYS A 268 -19.38 4.34 -10.28
CA LYS A 268 -19.54 5.39 -11.28
C LYS A 268 -19.19 6.77 -10.72
N GLU A 269 -19.44 6.99 -9.44
CA GLU A 269 -19.21 8.26 -8.76
C GLU A 269 -17.78 8.36 -8.21
N GLY A 270 -17.27 7.33 -7.53
CA GLY A 270 -15.99 7.44 -6.81
C GLY A 270 -14.76 6.89 -7.54
N TYR A 271 -14.94 5.98 -8.50
CA TYR A 271 -13.81 5.18 -9.01
C TYR A 271 -12.85 5.98 -9.90
N LYS A 272 -13.32 6.98 -10.63
CA LYS A 272 -12.46 7.74 -11.57
C LYS A 272 -11.24 8.31 -10.86
N ASP A 273 -11.45 9.09 -9.80
CA ASP A 273 -10.35 9.74 -9.09
C ASP A 273 -9.51 8.73 -8.34
N LEU A 274 -10.14 7.71 -7.76
CA LEU A 274 -9.46 6.58 -7.13
C LEU A 274 -8.48 5.91 -8.11
N GLY A 275 -8.96 5.46 -9.27
CA GLY A 275 -8.13 4.74 -10.24
C GLY A 275 -7.01 5.60 -10.83
N VAL A 276 -7.21 6.91 -10.99
CA VAL A 276 -6.12 7.80 -11.38
C VAL A 276 -5.00 7.80 -10.34
N VAL A 277 -5.35 7.91 -9.04
CA VAL A 277 -4.33 7.99 -7.99
C VAL A 277 -3.74 6.64 -7.61
N THR A 278 -4.50 5.54 -7.66
CA THR A 278 -4.06 4.20 -7.22
C THR A 278 -3.68 3.26 -8.35
N VAL A 279 -3.96 3.57 -9.62
CA VAL A 279 -3.55 2.72 -10.74
C VAL A 279 -2.58 3.45 -11.66
N LEU A 280 -3.00 4.62 -12.17
CA LEU A 280 -2.20 5.34 -13.16
C LEU A 280 -0.88 5.87 -12.57
N PHE A 281 -0.92 6.60 -11.45
CA PHE A 281 0.30 7.17 -10.88
C PHE A 281 1.29 6.15 -10.31
N PRO A 282 0.85 5.04 -9.68
CA PRO A 282 1.76 3.97 -9.31
C PRO A 282 2.45 3.33 -10.53
N ILE A 283 1.73 3.10 -11.65
CA ILE A 283 2.35 2.61 -12.89
C ILE A 283 3.39 3.60 -13.42
N VAL A 284 3.08 4.90 -13.43
CA VAL A 284 4.02 5.95 -13.84
C VAL A 284 5.26 5.94 -12.93
N ALA A 285 5.07 5.83 -11.61
CA ALA A 285 6.17 5.77 -10.66
C ALA A 285 7.02 4.51 -10.85
N THR A 286 6.40 3.35 -11.08
CA THR A 286 7.09 2.09 -11.41
C THR A 286 7.97 2.25 -12.66
N ILE A 287 7.44 2.83 -13.73
CA ILE A 287 8.21 3.07 -14.96
C ILE A 287 9.40 3.99 -14.67
N ALA A 288 9.19 5.08 -13.93
CA ALA A 288 10.25 6.03 -13.60
C ALA A 288 11.40 5.39 -12.81
N ILE A 289 11.08 4.58 -11.78
CA ILE A 289 12.13 3.93 -10.97
C ILE A 289 12.82 2.78 -11.72
N ILE A 290 12.16 2.12 -12.67
CA ILE A 290 12.81 1.15 -13.56
C ILE A 290 13.86 1.86 -14.42
N LEU A 291 13.51 3.01 -15.02
CA LEU A 291 14.45 3.79 -15.82
C LEU A 291 15.64 4.25 -14.97
N LEU A 292 15.41 4.74 -13.75
CA LEU A 292 16.49 5.13 -12.84
C LEU A 292 17.37 3.94 -12.43
N ALA A 293 16.78 2.79 -12.15
CA ALA A 293 17.51 1.57 -11.82
C ALA A 293 18.37 1.09 -13.00
N MET A 294 17.85 1.19 -14.24
CA MET A 294 18.61 0.90 -15.47
C MET A 294 19.78 1.87 -15.68
N MET A 295 19.71 3.09 -15.12
CA MET A 295 20.81 4.06 -15.09
C MET A 295 21.81 3.82 -13.94
N GLY A 296 21.59 2.77 -13.12
CA GLY A 296 22.48 2.39 -12.02
C GLY A 296 22.12 2.96 -10.65
N VAL A 297 20.97 3.66 -10.52
CA VAL A 297 20.48 4.15 -9.22
C VAL A 297 19.97 2.98 -8.39
N ARG A 298 20.33 2.93 -7.10
CA ARG A 298 19.90 1.92 -6.13
C ARG A 298 19.20 2.60 -4.95
#